data_AF-A0A2P9DHF5-F1
#
_entry.id   AF-A0A2P9DHF5-F1
#
_cell.length_a   1.000
_cell.length_b   1.000
_cell.length_c   1.000
_cell.angle_alpha   90.00
_cell.angle_beta   90.00
_cell.angle_gamma   90.00
#
_symmetry.space_group_name_H-M   'P 1'
#
loop_
_entity.id
_entity.type
_entity.pdbx_description
1 polymer ?
#
loop_
_entity_poly.entity_id
_entity_poly.type
_entity_poly.pdbx_seq_one_letter_code
_entity_poly.pdbx_strand_id
1 'polypeptide(L)'
;MHVYYISILLFAIPLNILVSSPQKNPSIITPHHTPRYTSRVLSEKEIKSTNYDNDPQMKKVMKKFQDRTSERLREYDERMKEKRQKSKEERDKRTQEIIEKDKMEKSLAEKVEKGCLKCGLVLGGGVLPVWGMITGLWYATWSQYVAIAVAEAATNAGIKAGVKVGLTNVTKIVTKVLAKEQAKIPTIKMLETLTKGISADNVTFSGILKAINSNGAAFFDDGLYSKFSMTVQKLATNPKPFITEYATQAEVAAVETAFDNAKAGVLTQAGNATSTLTTAITATVVTIVIIVLILVIIYLILRYRRKKKMNKKAQYTKLLKE
;
A
#
# COMPACT_ATOMS: atom_id res chain seq x y z
N MET A 1 3.20 -9.23 -16.81
CA MET A 1 4.67 -9.30 -16.59
C MET A 1 5.45 -8.11 -17.16
N HIS A 2 5.01 -7.42 -18.22
CA HIS A 2 5.75 -6.27 -18.79
C HIS A 2 5.81 -4.99 -17.92
N VAL A 3 4.83 -4.75 -17.05
CA VAL A 3 4.79 -3.52 -16.21
C VAL A 3 5.84 -3.57 -15.09
N TYR A 4 6.08 -4.75 -14.51
CA TYR A 4 7.08 -4.93 -13.45
C TYR A 4 8.50 -4.66 -13.93
N TYR A 5 8.81 -4.95 -15.20
CA TYR A 5 10.14 -4.71 -15.76
C TYR A 5 10.43 -3.22 -15.93
N ILE A 6 9.42 -2.42 -16.34
CA ILE A 6 9.55 -0.97 -16.48
C ILE A 6 9.75 -0.30 -15.12
N SER A 7 9.03 -0.73 -14.07
CA SER A 7 9.23 -0.22 -12.72
C SER A 7 10.62 -0.57 -12.17
N ILE A 8 11.11 -1.80 -12.36
CA ILE A 8 12.46 -2.19 -11.90
C ILE A 8 13.55 -1.38 -12.63
N LEU A 9 13.39 -1.14 -13.94
CA LEU A 9 14.34 -0.38 -14.74
C LEU A 9 14.39 1.11 -14.33
N LEU A 10 13.24 1.71 -13.98
CA LEU A 10 13.15 3.10 -13.52
C LEU A 10 13.78 3.32 -12.14
N PHE A 11 13.87 2.29 -11.29
CA PHE A 11 14.52 2.38 -9.98
C PHE A 11 16.05 2.24 -10.04
N ALA A 12 16.60 1.59 -11.07
CA ALA A 12 18.05 1.44 -11.23
C ALA A 12 18.74 2.78 -11.57
N ILE A 13 18.04 3.66 -12.29
CA ILE A 13 18.56 4.96 -12.75
C ILE A 13 18.90 5.90 -11.58
N PRO A 14 18.01 6.17 -10.59
CA PRO A 14 18.34 7.02 -9.45
C PRO A 14 19.38 6.37 -8.48
N LEU A 15 19.41 5.04 -8.37
CA LEU A 15 20.42 4.32 -7.57
C LEU A 15 21.83 4.49 -8.15
N ASN A 16 21.99 4.46 -9.48
CA ASN A 16 23.28 4.71 -10.13
C ASN A 16 23.74 6.17 -9.99
N ILE A 17 22.80 7.13 -9.95
CA ILE A 17 23.11 8.56 -9.74
C ILE A 17 23.56 8.81 -8.28
N LEU A 18 22.99 8.10 -7.30
CA LEU A 18 23.41 8.21 -5.90
C LEU A 18 24.81 7.60 -5.64
N VAL A 19 25.16 6.53 -6.37
CA VAL A 19 26.47 5.87 -6.29
C VAL A 19 27.57 6.67 -7.02
N SER A 20 27.21 7.43 -8.05
CA SER A 20 28.19 8.16 -8.89
C SER A 20 28.44 9.62 -8.46
N SER A 21 27.90 10.07 -7.33
CA SER A 21 28.17 11.42 -6.84
C SER A 21 29.62 11.53 -6.36
N PRO A 22 30.47 12.38 -7.00
CA PRO A 22 31.86 12.50 -6.60
C PRO A 22 31.94 13.14 -5.21
N GLN A 23 32.77 12.57 -4.34
CA GLN A 23 33.09 13.16 -3.04
C GLN A 23 33.65 14.57 -3.26
N LYS A 24 32.86 15.59 -2.92
CA LYS A 24 33.38 16.93 -2.68
C LYS A 24 34.33 16.86 -1.49
N ASN A 25 35.63 16.75 -1.78
CA ASN A 25 36.66 17.10 -0.81
C ASN A 25 36.53 18.60 -0.52
N PRO A 26 36.37 19.03 0.74
CA PRO A 26 36.59 20.43 1.07
C PRO A 26 38.08 20.70 0.90
N SER A 27 38.45 21.40 -0.17
CA SER A 27 39.76 22.04 -0.28
C SER A 27 39.94 22.94 0.93
N ILE A 28 40.85 22.54 1.81
CA ILE A 28 41.24 23.29 2.98
C ILE A 28 41.92 24.58 2.50
N ILE A 29 41.21 25.68 2.74
CA ILE A 29 41.66 27.02 3.09
C ILE A 29 43.19 27.16 3.10
N THR A 30 43.71 27.85 2.09
CA THR A 30 45.04 28.46 2.08
C THR A 30 45.12 29.48 3.22
N PRO A 31 46.04 29.32 4.20
CA PRO A 31 46.32 30.37 5.16
C PRO A 31 47.26 31.38 4.51
N HIS A 32 46.72 32.49 4.00
CA HIS A 32 47.52 33.68 3.78
C HIS A 32 47.85 34.28 5.15
N HIS A 33 48.91 33.79 5.79
CA HIS A 33 49.58 34.58 6.82
C HIS A 33 50.45 35.61 6.11
N THR A 34 49.90 36.81 5.90
CA THR A 34 50.70 38.02 5.80
C THR A 34 51.38 38.22 7.16
N PRO A 35 52.71 38.14 7.24
CA PRO A 35 53.42 38.47 8.47
C PRO A 35 53.40 39.99 8.58
N ARG A 36 52.49 40.53 9.40
CA ARG A 36 52.59 41.93 9.85
C ARG A 36 53.19 41.93 11.25
N TYR A 37 54.40 41.41 11.37
CA TYR A 37 55.25 41.76 12.51
C TYR A 37 55.92 43.10 12.15
N THR A 38 55.37 44.20 12.65
CA THR A 38 56.25 45.34 12.96
C THR A 38 57.16 44.84 14.06
N SER A 39 58.37 44.44 13.69
CA SER A 39 59.42 44.21 14.66
C SER A 39 59.63 45.53 15.38
N ARG A 40 59.04 45.66 16.57
CA ARG A 40 59.56 46.56 17.60
C ARG A 40 60.89 45.96 18.04
N VAL A 41 61.88 46.02 17.16
CA VAL A 41 63.27 45.84 17.54
C VAL A 41 63.53 47.00 18.48
N LEU A 42 63.62 46.70 19.78
CA LEU A 42 64.23 47.62 20.73
C LEU A 42 65.66 47.80 20.22
N SER A 43 65.91 48.92 19.52
CA SER A 43 67.27 49.37 19.24
C SER A 43 67.91 49.62 20.60
N GLU A 44 68.81 48.72 21.01
CA GLU A 44 69.75 48.97 22.10
C GLU A 44 70.61 50.17 21.68
N LYS A 45 70.16 51.36 22.07
CA LYS A 45 71.01 52.52 22.11
C LYS A 45 71.85 52.35 23.37
N GLU A 46 73.15 52.13 23.22
CA GLU A 46 74.10 52.11 24.33
C GLU A 46 74.13 53.49 25.01
N ILE A 47 73.17 53.72 25.91
CA ILE A 47 73.29 54.77 26.91
C ILE A 47 74.32 54.23 27.89
N LYS A 48 75.50 54.85 27.91
CA LYS A 48 76.57 54.59 28.87
C LYS A 48 75.94 54.51 30.26
N SER A 49 75.79 53.30 30.80
CA SER A 49 75.20 53.08 32.11
C SER A 49 76.15 53.69 33.13
N THR A 50 75.68 54.73 33.84
CA THR A 50 76.36 55.15 35.06
C THR A 50 76.29 53.97 36.02
N ASN A 51 77.45 53.51 36.48
CA ASN A 51 77.63 52.30 37.27
C ASN A 51 76.97 52.48 38.65
N TYR A 52 75.66 52.21 38.74
CA TYR A 52 74.86 52.27 39.96
C TYR A 52 74.84 50.93 40.73
N ASP A 53 75.69 49.96 40.37
CA ASP A 53 75.68 48.62 40.98
C ASP A 53 76.00 48.64 42.49
N ASN A 54 76.61 49.72 42.98
CA ASN A 54 76.94 49.90 44.40
C ASN A 54 76.10 50.96 45.11
N ASP A 55 75.09 51.55 44.46
CA ASP A 55 74.17 52.48 45.11
C ASP A 55 73.23 51.73 46.08
N PRO A 56 73.26 52.05 47.39
CA PRO A 56 72.40 51.41 48.39
C PRO A 56 70.90 51.51 48.07
N GLN A 57 70.47 52.58 47.38
CA GLN A 57 69.09 52.77 46.95
C GLN A 57 68.75 51.86 45.76
N MET A 58 69.66 51.74 44.79
CA MET A 58 69.46 50.87 43.62
C MET A 58 69.38 49.39 44.02
N LYS A 59 70.23 48.93 44.95
CA LYS A 59 70.15 47.56 45.50
C LYS A 59 68.81 47.27 46.18
N LYS A 60 68.23 48.24 46.90
CA LYS A 60 66.90 48.08 47.52
C LYS A 60 65.79 47.98 46.47
N VAL A 61 65.85 48.78 45.41
CA VAL A 61 64.88 48.73 44.30
C VAL A 61 65.00 47.40 43.55
N MET A 62 66.22 46.96 43.25
CA MET A 62 66.49 45.69 42.57
C MET A 62 65.97 44.49 43.38
N LYS A 63 66.23 44.46 44.70
CA LYS A 63 65.71 43.41 45.58
C LYS A 63 64.18 43.40 45.60
N LYS A 64 63.54 44.57 45.71
CA LYS A 64 62.08 44.70 45.66
C LYS A 64 61.49 44.28 44.30
N PHE A 65 62.23 44.48 43.21
CA PHE A 65 61.83 44.01 41.88
C PHE A 65 61.96 42.49 41.76
N GLN A 66 63.06 41.90 42.24
CA GLN A 66 63.26 40.45 42.28
C GLN A 66 62.19 39.75 43.13
N ASP A 67 61.91 40.27 44.33
CA ASP A 67 60.88 39.74 45.23
C ASP A 67 59.50 39.77 44.55
N ARG A 68 59.08 40.92 43.98
CA ARG A 68 57.83 41.03 43.22
C ARG A 68 57.79 40.18 41.95
N THR A 69 58.93 39.91 41.33
CA THR A 69 58.98 39.10 40.11
C THR A 69 58.90 37.61 40.44
N SER A 70 59.52 37.18 41.54
CA SER A 70 59.38 35.83 42.08
C SER A 70 57.93 35.52 42.48
N GLU A 71 57.27 36.48 43.13
CA GLU A 71 55.86 36.36 43.53
C GLU A 71 54.94 36.22 42.30
N ARG A 72 55.10 37.06 41.27
CA ARG A 72 54.34 36.96 40.02
C ARG A 72 54.57 35.65 39.26
N LEU A 73 55.78 35.10 39.31
CA LEU A 73 56.09 33.81 38.69
C LEU A 73 55.36 32.66 39.41
N ARG A 74 55.34 32.68 40.75
CA ARG A 74 54.54 31.72 41.53
C ARG A 74 53.05 31.82 41.23
N GLU A 75 52.49 33.03 41.22
CA GLU A 75 51.07 33.24 40.88
C GLU A 75 50.75 32.81 39.43
N TYR A 76 51.69 32.99 38.49
CA TYR A 76 51.53 32.52 37.13
C TYR A 76 51.52 30.99 37.05
N ASP A 77 52.46 30.32 37.73
CA ASP A 77 52.53 28.87 37.78
C ASP A 77 51.28 28.24 38.43
N GLU A 78 50.77 28.83 39.51
CA GLU A 78 49.54 28.39 40.16
C GLU A 78 48.33 28.53 39.24
N ARG A 79 48.15 29.70 38.60
CA ARG A 79 47.08 29.89 37.59
C ARG A 79 47.22 28.94 36.41
N MET A 80 48.44 28.63 35.99
CA MET A 80 48.70 27.69 34.90
C MET A 80 48.34 26.25 35.28
N LYS A 81 48.64 25.83 36.51
CA LYS A 81 48.21 24.53 37.05
C LYS A 81 46.69 24.44 37.11
N GLU A 82 46.02 25.45 37.66
CA GLU A 82 44.56 25.49 37.77
C GLU A 82 43.88 25.40 36.39
N LYS A 83 44.35 26.19 35.41
CA LYS A 83 43.81 26.15 34.04
C LYS A 83 44.01 24.80 33.35
N ARG A 84 45.18 24.17 33.56
CA ARG A 84 45.46 22.82 33.04
C ARG A 84 44.53 21.78 33.67
N GLN A 85 44.29 21.87 34.97
CA GLN A 85 43.41 20.94 35.69
C GLN A 85 41.96 21.09 35.22
N LYS A 86 41.46 22.33 35.12
CA LYS A 86 40.12 22.63 34.61
C LYS A 86 39.89 22.12 33.18
N SER A 87 40.88 22.30 32.30
CA SER A 87 40.81 21.78 30.92
C SER A 87 40.90 20.25 30.83
N LYS A 88 41.54 19.59 31.80
CA LYS A 88 41.58 18.12 31.89
C LYS A 88 40.22 17.59 32.33
N GLU A 89 39.66 18.16 33.40
CA GLU A 89 38.32 17.81 33.90
C GLU A 89 37.23 18.03 32.84
N GLU A 90 37.28 19.13 32.11
CA GLU A 90 36.30 19.41 31.06
C GLU A 90 36.38 18.41 29.89
N ARG A 91 37.59 17.97 29.52
CA ARG A 91 37.79 16.93 28.51
C ARG A 91 37.30 15.58 29.01
N ASP A 92 37.63 15.20 30.23
CA ASP A 92 37.23 13.93 30.82
C ASP A 92 35.69 13.86 30.93
N LYS A 93 35.05 14.95 31.36
CA LYS A 93 33.58 15.08 31.37
C LYS A 93 32.96 14.90 29.97
N ARG A 94 33.47 15.61 28.96
CA ARG A 94 32.96 15.47 27.57
C ARG A 94 33.16 14.06 27.03
N THR A 95 34.29 13.42 27.32
CA THR A 95 34.53 12.03 26.92
C THR A 95 33.54 11.08 27.60
N GLN A 96 33.23 11.29 28.87
CA GLN A 96 32.24 10.49 29.61
C GLN A 96 30.83 10.62 29.02
N GLU A 97 30.39 11.85 28.71
CA GLU A 97 29.09 12.12 28.05
C GLU A 97 29.01 11.44 26.67
N ILE A 98 30.08 11.49 25.87
CA ILE A 98 30.13 10.83 24.56
C ILE A 98 30.01 9.31 24.70
N ILE A 99 30.68 8.71 25.69
CA ILE A 99 30.63 7.26 25.94
C ILE A 99 29.22 6.83 26.36
N GLU A 100 28.58 7.56 27.27
CA GLU A 100 27.21 7.27 27.72
C GLU A 100 26.21 7.36 26.57
N LYS A 101 26.31 8.40 25.73
CA LYS A 101 25.44 8.59 24.57
C LYS A 101 25.61 7.47 23.54
N ASP A 102 26.84 7.05 23.27
CA ASP A 102 27.14 5.93 22.35
C ASP A 102 26.62 4.59 22.90
N LYS A 103 26.68 4.38 24.23
CA LYS A 103 26.12 3.19 24.90
C LYS A 103 24.59 3.14 24.80
N MET A 104 23.92 4.27 24.99
CA MET A 104 22.47 4.41 24.82
C MET A 104 22.05 4.11 23.37
N GLU A 105 22.70 4.73 22.38
CA GLU A 105 22.44 4.49 20.95
C GLU A 105 22.65 3.02 20.55
N LYS A 106 23.70 2.37 21.08
CA LYS A 106 23.98 0.95 20.84
C LYS A 106 22.91 0.04 21.45
N SER A 107 22.44 0.35 22.65
CA SER A 107 21.40 -0.43 23.33
C SER A 107 20.02 -0.33 22.64
N LEU A 108 19.66 0.87 22.17
CA LEU A 108 18.42 1.09 21.41
C LEU A 108 18.46 0.36 20.08
N ALA A 109 19.61 0.40 19.39
CA ALA A 109 19.82 -0.33 18.16
C ALA A 109 19.71 -1.85 18.35
N GLU A 110 20.35 -2.41 19.37
CA GLU A 110 20.28 -3.84 19.65
C GLU A 110 18.86 -4.30 19.99
N LYS A 111 18.10 -3.48 20.74
CA LYS A 111 16.68 -3.74 21.02
C LYS A 111 15.83 -3.73 19.75
N VAL A 112 16.04 -2.76 18.86
CA VAL A 112 15.33 -2.69 17.58
C VAL A 112 15.74 -3.83 16.65
N GLU A 113 17.00 -4.25 16.65
CA GLU A 113 17.49 -5.36 15.84
C GLU A 113 16.99 -6.72 16.35
N LYS A 114 17.01 -6.97 17.67
CA LYS A 114 16.36 -8.15 18.29
C LYS A 114 14.85 -8.15 18.08
N GLY A 115 14.21 -6.99 18.17
CA GLY A 115 12.78 -6.81 17.90
C GLY A 115 12.44 -7.13 16.45
N CYS A 116 13.20 -6.58 15.51
CA CYS A 116 13.01 -6.80 14.07
C CYS A 116 13.34 -8.25 13.66
N LEU A 117 14.36 -8.89 14.26
CA LEU A 117 14.67 -10.30 14.00
C LEU A 117 13.59 -11.23 14.56
N LYS A 118 13.02 -10.90 15.73
CA LYS A 118 11.85 -11.63 16.28
C LYS A 118 10.61 -11.42 15.39
N CYS A 119 10.34 -10.20 14.96
CA CYS A 119 9.24 -9.92 14.03
C CYS A 119 9.46 -10.62 12.67
N GLY A 120 10.69 -10.65 12.16
CA GLY A 120 11.06 -11.33 10.92
C GLY A 120 11.01 -12.86 11.02
N LEU A 121 11.31 -13.45 12.17
CA LEU A 121 11.14 -14.89 12.41
C LEU A 121 9.66 -15.27 12.56
N VAL A 122 8.86 -14.42 13.23
CA VAL A 122 7.41 -14.58 13.37
C VAL A 122 6.71 -14.40 12.02
N LEU A 123 7.11 -13.42 11.21
CA LEU A 123 6.55 -13.16 9.88
C LEU A 123 7.14 -14.06 8.78
N GLY A 124 8.37 -14.56 8.93
CA GLY A 124 9.10 -15.31 7.91
C GLY A 124 9.14 -16.83 8.09
N GLY A 125 8.77 -17.38 9.26
CA GLY A 125 8.92 -18.82 9.52
C GLY A 125 7.83 -19.53 10.32
N GLY A 126 6.99 -18.84 11.09
CA GLY A 126 6.05 -19.50 12.02
C GLY A 126 4.55 -19.21 11.81
N VAL A 127 4.20 -18.03 11.30
CA VAL A 127 2.79 -17.58 11.22
C VAL A 127 2.23 -17.57 9.79
N LEU A 128 3.05 -17.85 8.78
CA LEU A 128 2.56 -18.00 7.40
C LEU A 128 1.62 -19.20 7.19
N PRO A 129 1.83 -20.40 7.79
CA PRO A 129 0.91 -21.51 7.57
C PRO A 129 -0.47 -21.19 8.15
N VAL A 130 -0.55 -20.65 9.37
CA VAL A 130 -1.82 -20.52 10.09
C VAL A 130 -2.61 -19.30 9.65
N TRP A 131 -2.00 -18.12 9.53
CA TRP A 131 -2.73 -16.91 9.09
C TRP A 131 -2.99 -16.91 7.57
N GLY A 132 -2.09 -17.49 6.77
CA GLY A 132 -2.33 -17.73 5.34
C GLY A 132 -3.44 -18.77 5.09
N MET A 133 -3.54 -19.82 5.91
CA MET A 133 -4.64 -20.78 5.83
C MET A 133 -5.98 -20.20 6.27
N ILE A 134 -6.03 -19.43 7.37
CA ILE A 134 -7.30 -18.87 7.87
C ILE A 134 -7.85 -17.82 6.89
N THR A 135 -7.00 -16.93 6.37
CA THR A 135 -7.43 -15.91 5.40
C THR A 135 -7.74 -16.50 4.02
N GLY A 136 -6.94 -17.45 3.54
CA GLY A 136 -7.11 -18.08 2.24
C GLY A 136 -8.39 -18.94 2.14
N LEU A 137 -8.68 -19.77 3.14
CA LEU A 137 -9.90 -20.61 3.13
C LEU A 137 -11.17 -19.78 3.23
N TRP A 138 -11.18 -18.76 4.08
CA TRP A 138 -12.33 -17.87 4.20
C TRP A 138 -12.54 -17.07 2.91
N TYR A 139 -11.48 -16.53 2.31
CA TYR A 139 -11.61 -15.82 1.04
C TYR A 139 -12.12 -16.73 -0.09
N ALA A 140 -11.66 -17.99 -0.15
CA ALA A 140 -12.15 -18.96 -1.12
C ALA A 140 -13.64 -19.28 -0.93
N THR A 141 -14.05 -19.53 0.31
CA THR A 141 -15.46 -19.83 0.65
C THR A 141 -16.37 -18.65 0.37
N TRP A 142 -15.94 -17.43 0.73
CA TRP A 142 -16.68 -16.19 0.45
C TRP A 142 -16.77 -15.91 -1.05
N SER A 143 -15.68 -16.12 -1.80
CA SER A 143 -15.67 -15.94 -3.25
C SER A 143 -16.63 -16.91 -3.94
N GLN A 144 -16.69 -18.17 -3.48
CA GLN A 144 -17.65 -19.15 -3.96
C GLN A 144 -19.10 -18.76 -3.62
N TYR A 145 -19.36 -18.31 -2.38
CA TYR A 145 -20.68 -17.84 -1.97
C TYR A 145 -21.17 -16.65 -2.82
N VAL A 146 -20.30 -15.66 -3.05
CA VAL A 146 -20.63 -14.50 -3.90
C VAL A 146 -20.91 -14.94 -5.33
N ALA A 147 -20.10 -15.85 -5.89
CA ALA A 147 -20.33 -16.38 -7.24
C ALA A 147 -21.68 -17.12 -7.35
N ILE A 148 -22.04 -17.92 -6.35
CA ILE A 148 -23.33 -18.63 -6.28
C ILE A 148 -24.49 -17.63 -6.18
N ALA A 149 -24.41 -16.66 -5.27
CA ALA A 149 -25.45 -15.65 -5.09
C ALA A 149 -25.66 -14.79 -6.34
N VAL A 150 -24.58 -14.42 -7.03
CA VAL A 150 -24.64 -13.68 -8.31
C VAL A 150 -25.26 -14.55 -9.40
N ALA A 151 -24.92 -15.84 -9.48
CA ALA A 151 -25.52 -16.76 -10.44
C ALA A 151 -27.03 -16.96 -10.18
N GLU A 152 -27.44 -17.06 -8.92
CA GLU A 152 -28.85 -17.14 -8.52
C GLU A 152 -29.61 -15.84 -8.86
N ALA A 153 -29.02 -14.68 -8.56
CA ALA A 153 -29.60 -13.39 -8.94
C ALA A 153 -29.74 -13.24 -10.47
N ALA A 154 -28.72 -13.66 -11.23
CA ALA A 154 -28.73 -13.61 -12.69
C ALA A 154 -29.77 -14.55 -13.30
N THR A 155 -29.91 -15.78 -12.76
CA THR A 155 -30.94 -16.73 -13.20
C THR A 155 -32.35 -16.23 -12.85
N ASN A 156 -32.57 -15.67 -11.66
CA ASN A 156 -33.84 -15.07 -11.27
C ASN A 156 -34.22 -13.87 -12.17
N ALA A 157 -33.25 -13.01 -12.51
CA ALA A 157 -33.47 -11.91 -13.46
C ALA A 157 -33.80 -12.41 -14.87
N GLY A 158 -33.09 -13.46 -15.32
CA GLY A 158 -33.36 -14.15 -16.58
C GLY A 158 -34.78 -14.71 -16.63
N ILE A 159 -35.20 -15.46 -15.61
CA ILE A 159 -36.55 -16.04 -15.50
C ILE A 159 -37.60 -14.92 -15.59
N LYS A 160 -37.44 -13.85 -14.83
CA LYS A 160 -38.39 -12.72 -14.82
C LYS A 160 -38.52 -12.06 -16.20
N ALA A 161 -37.41 -11.83 -16.89
CA ALA A 161 -37.41 -11.22 -18.22
C ALA A 161 -37.99 -12.16 -19.29
N GLY A 162 -37.54 -13.42 -19.32
CA GLY A 162 -37.98 -14.42 -20.27
C GLY A 162 -39.47 -14.76 -20.12
N VAL A 163 -39.96 -14.94 -18.89
CA VAL A 163 -41.39 -15.15 -18.61
C VAL A 163 -42.22 -13.96 -19.06
N LYS A 164 -41.79 -12.73 -18.78
CA LYS A 164 -42.52 -11.53 -19.22
C LYS A 164 -42.69 -11.47 -20.74
N VAL A 165 -41.61 -11.70 -21.48
CA VAL A 165 -41.63 -11.70 -22.96
C VAL A 165 -42.43 -12.90 -23.50
N GLY A 166 -42.27 -14.07 -22.89
CA GLY A 166 -43.03 -15.26 -23.26
C GLY A 166 -44.52 -15.10 -23.05
N LEU A 167 -44.96 -14.56 -21.91
CA LEU A 167 -46.38 -14.29 -21.65
C LEU A 167 -46.97 -13.29 -22.64
N THR A 168 -46.24 -12.23 -22.99
CA THR A 168 -46.70 -11.28 -24.01
C THR A 168 -46.85 -11.94 -25.38
N ASN A 169 -45.90 -12.81 -25.76
CA ASN A 169 -45.91 -13.48 -27.05
C ASN A 169 -47.00 -14.57 -27.11
N VAL A 170 -47.17 -15.36 -26.04
CA VAL A 170 -48.26 -16.34 -25.91
C VAL A 170 -49.62 -15.65 -26.03
N THR A 171 -49.82 -14.56 -25.29
CA THR A 171 -51.06 -13.78 -25.35
C THR A 171 -51.32 -13.30 -26.78
N LYS A 172 -50.31 -12.69 -27.43
CA LYS A 172 -50.41 -12.19 -28.81
C LYS A 172 -50.78 -13.29 -29.81
N ILE A 173 -50.15 -14.46 -29.71
CA ILE A 173 -50.41 -15.60 -30.60
C ILE A 173 -51.81 -16.14 -30.38
N VAL A 174 -52.21 -16.36 -29.13
CA VAL A 174 -53.55 -16.86 -28.80
C VAL A 174 -54.63 -15.85 -29.22
N THR A 175 -54.40 -14.54 -29.10
CA THR A 175 -55.32 -13.51 -29.63
C THR A 175 -55.50 -13.63 -31.14
N LYS A 176 -54.42 -13.86 -31.91
CA LYS A 176 -54.52 -14.04 -33.37
C LYS A 176 -55.33 -15.29 -33.73
N VAL A 177 -55.11 -16.39 -33.01
CA VAL A 177 -55.84 -17.66 -33.22
C VAL A 177 -57.33 -17.50 -32.89
N LEU A 178 -57.65 -16.82 -31.79
CA LEU A 178 -59.02 -16.62 -31.30
C LEU A 178 -59.71 -15.38 -31.89
N ALA A 179 -59.08 -14.65 -32.82
CA ALA A 179 -59.62 -13.42 -33.42
C ALA A 179 -60.98 -13.64 -34.10
N LYS A 180 -61.25 -14.87 -34.57
CA LYS A 180 -62.52 -15.26 -35.20
C LYS A 180 -63.63 -15.62 -34.19
N GLU A 181 -63.31 -15.81 -32.91
CA GLU A 181 -64.17 -16.48 -31.94
C GLU A 181 -64.63 -15.62 -30.74
N GLN A 182 -64.32 -14.32 -30.73
CA GLN A 182 -64.66 -13.36 -29.65
C GLN A 182 -64.40 -13.89 -28.23
N ALA A 183 -63.29 -14.60 -28.03
CA ALA A 183 -62.94 -15.18 -26.73
C ALA A 183 -62.32 -14.14 -25.79
N LYS A 184 -62.64 -14.23 -24.50
CA LYS A 184 -62.02 -13.39 -23.46
C LYS A 184 -60.64 -13.97 -23.08
N ILE A 185 -59.62 -13.13 -23.06
CA ILE A 185 -58.24 -13.54 -22.78
C ILE A 185 -57.88 -13.16 -21.34
N PRO A 186 -57.22 -14.05 -20.56
CA PRO A 186 -56.75 -13.73 -19.22
C PRO A 186 -55.74 -12.57 -19.22
N THR A 187 -55.72 -11.78 -18.16
CA THR A 187 -54.72 -10.72 -18.00
C THR A 187 -53.34 -11.33 -17.73
N ILE A 188 -52.26 -10.69 -18.23
CA ILE A 188 -50.87 -11.13 -18.03
C ILE A 188 -50.54 -11.36 -16.55
N LYS A 189 -51.07 -10.55 -15.64
CA LYS A 189 -50.89 -10.72 -14.19
C LYS A 189 -51.42 -12.06 -13.66
N MET A 190 -52.51 -12.57 -14.21
CA MET A 190 -53.03 -13.91 -13.85
C MET A 190 -52.09 -15.00 -14.40
N LEU A 191 -51.64 -14.85 -15.64
CA LEU A 191 -50.71 -15.81 -16.24
C LEU A 191 -49.35 -15.82 -15.51
N GLU A 192 -48.87 -14.68 -15.03
CA GLU A 192 -47.63 -14.55 -14.26
C GLU A 192 -47.70 -15.37 -12.96
N THR A 193 -48.87 -15.44 -12.31
CA THR A 193 -49.04 -16.27 -11.11
C THR A 193 -48.93 -17.76 -11.40
N LEU A 194 -49.33 -18.21 -12.60
CA LEU A 194 -49.26 -19.60 -13.02
C LEU A 194 -47.85 -20.02 -13.44
N THR A 195 -47.02 -19.07 -13.85
CA THR A 195 -45.61 -19.31 -14.18
C THR A 195 -44.67 -19.19 -12.97
N LYS A 196 -45.21 -18.96 -11.76
CA LYS A 196 -44.40 -18.96 -10.53
C LYS A 196 -43.83 -20.36 -10.28
N GLY A 197 -42.51 -20.43 -10.11
CA GLY A 197 -41.80 -21.69 -9.90
C GLY A 197 -41.28 -22.36 -11.17
N ILE A 198 -41.38 -21.71 -12.33
CA ILE A 198 -40.73 -22.22 -13.54
C ILE A 198 -39.20 -22.25 -13.37
N SER A 199 -38.59 -23.40 -13.67
CA SER A 199 -37.14 -23.56 -13.63
C SER A 199 -36.47 -22.80 -14.77
N ALA A 200 -35.22 -22.38 -14.57
CA ALA A 200 -34.43 -21.68 -15.59
C ALA A 200 -34.36 -22.42 -16.93
N ASP A 201 -34.19 -23.75 -16.90
CA ASP A 201 -34.11 -24.60 -18.10
C ASP A 201 -35.43 -24.67 -18.89
N ASN A 202 -36.54 -24.31 -18.24
CA ASN A 202 -37.87 -24.33 -18.82
C ASN A 202 -38.35 -22.94 -19.27
N VAL A 203 -37.51 -21.90 -19.20
CA VAL A 203 -37.84 -20.55 -19.72
C VAL A 203 -37.71 -20.51 -21.23
N THR A 204 -38.46 -21.38 -21.90
CA THR A 204 -38.64 -21.43 -23.34
C THR A 204 -40.10 -21.17 -23.66
N PHE A 205 -40.41 -20.79 -24.89
CA PHE A 205 -41.81 -20.58 -25.30
C PHE A 205 -42.69 -21.82 -25.03
N SER A 206 -42.16 -23.03 -25.30
CA SER A 206 -42.85 -24.30 -25.03
C SER A 206 -42.97 -24.58 -23.52
N GLY A 207 -41.92 -24.32 -22.74
CA GLY A 207 -41.95 -24.51 -21.28
C GLY A 207 -42.96 -23.59 -20.59
N ILE A 208 -43.07 -22.35 -21.03
CA ILE A 208 -44.08 -21.39 -20.54
C ILE A 208 -45.49 -21.87 -20.86
N LEU A 209 -45.74 -22.36 -22.09
CA LEU A 209 -47.04 -22.93 -22.46
C LEU A 209 -47.40 -24.16 -21.61
N LYS A 210 -46.45 -25.06 -21.36
CA LYS A 210 -46.65 -26.22 -20.49
C LYS A 210 -46.93 -25.82 -19.05
N ALA A 211 -46.25 -24.81 -18.53
CA ALA A 211 -46.49 -24.30 -17.18
C ALA A 211 -47.90 -23.70 -17.05
N ILE A 212 -48.33 -22.89 -18.03
CA ILE A 212 -49.69 -22.33 -18.07
C ILE A 212 -50.73 -23.45 -18.19
N ASN A 213 -50.51 -24.44 -19.04
CA ASN A 213 -51.45 -25.56 -19.22
C ASN A 213 -51.59 -26.39 -17.93
N SER A 214 -50.47 -26.71 -17.27
CA SER A 214 -50.47 -27.57 -16.08
C SER A 214 -51.08 -26.86 -14.86
N ASN A 215 -50.70 -25.60 -14.63
CA ASN A 215 -51.14 -24.84 -13.46
C ASN A 215 -52.48 -24.14 -13.70
N GLY A 216 -52.82 -23.85 -14.96
CA GLY A 216 -54.03 -23.15 -15.37
C GLY A 216 -55.25 -24.04 -15.54
N ALA A 217 -55.09 -25.37 -15.63
CA ALA A 217 -56.19 -26.31 -15.83
C ALA A 217 -57.34 -26.08 -14.84
N ALA A 218 -57.03 -25.96 -13.54
CA ALA A 218 -58.03 -25.72 -12.50
C ALA A 218 -58.72 -24.35 -12.57
N PHE A 219 -58.14 -23.37 -13.25
CA PHE A 219 -58.63 -21.98 -13.29
C PHE A 219 -59.26 -21.58 -14.62
N PHE A 220 -58.87 -22.23 -15.71
CA PHE A 220 -59.20 -21.82 -17.07
C PHE A 220 -59.92 -22.89 -17.88
N ASP A 221 -59.97 -24.15 -17.43
CA ASP A 221 -60.65 -25.20 -18.21
C ASP A 221 -62.18 -25.05 -18.21
N ASP A 222 -62.74 -24.34 -17.23
CA ASP A 222 -64.16 -24.04 -17.15
C ASP A 222 -64.46 -22.52 -17.18
N GLY A 223 -65.62 -22.15 -17.71
CA GLY A 223 -66.10 -20.77 -17.76
C GLY A 223 -65.50 -19.89 -18.88
N LEU A 224 -65.29 -18.61 -18.56
CA LEU A 224 -65.00 -17.53 -19.54
C LEU A 224 -63.65 -17.67 -20.29
N TYR A 225 -62.74 -18.49 -19.77
CA TYR A 225 -61.38 -18.68 -20.31
C TYR A 225 -61.16 -20.08 -20.92
N SER A 226 -62.19 -20.92 -20.99
CA SER A 226 -62.15 -22.28 -21.55
C SER A 226 -61.51 -22.33 -22.94
N LYS A 227 -61.92 -21.44 -23.84
CA LYS A 227 -61.35 -21.33 -25.20
C LYS A 227 -59.86 -20.98 -25.20
N PHE A 228 -59.43 -20.13 -24.27
CA PHE A 228 -58.02 -19.81 -24.09
C PHE A 228 -57.24 -21.05 -23.63
N SER A 229 -57.75 -21.76 -22.62
CA SER A 229 -57.12 -22.97 -22.09
C SER A 229 -56.97 -24.06 -23.16
N MET A 230 -58.03 -24.35 -23.91
CA MET A 230 -58.00 -25.32 -25.02
C MET A 230 -56.97 -24.94 -26.10
N THR A 231 -56.82 -23.65 -26.39
CA THR A 231 -55.87 -23.17 -27.39
C THR A 231 -54.43 -23.32 -26.87
N VAL A 232 -54.18 -22.96 -25.62
CA VAL A 232 -52.88 -23.16 -24.96
C VAL A 232 -52.53 -24.65 -24.86
N GLN A 233 -53.48 -25.52 -24.55
CA GLN A 233 -53.30 -26.97 -24.51
C GLN A 233 -52.89 -27.53 -25.88
N LYS A 234 -53.55 -27.09 -26.96
CA LYS A 234 -53.19 -27.44 -28.34
C LYS A 234 -51.80 -26.94 -28.72
N LEU A 235 -51.44 -25.71 -28.33
CA LEU A 235 -50.10 -25.17 -28.55
C LEU A 235 -49.03 -25.91 -27.73
N ALA A 236 -49.34 -26.35 -26.51
CA ALA A 236 -48.40 -27.07 -25.66
C ALA A 236 -48.15 -28.51 -26.13
N THR A 237 -49.16 -29.17 -26.71
CA THR A 237 -49.08 -30.55 -27.23
C THR A 237 -48.51 -30.63 -28.64
N ASN A 238 -48.97 -29.77 -29.55
CA ASN A 238 -48.54 -29.74 -30.95
C ASN A 238 -48.23 -28.30 -31.40
N PRO A 239 -47.08 -27.74 -31.02
CA PRO A 239 -46.74 -26.33 -31.28
C PRO A 239 -46.52 -26.02 -32.77
N LYS A 240 -46.04 -26.98 -33.57
CA LYS A 240 -45.59 -26.78 -34.97
C LYS A 240 -46.62 -26.09 -35.87
N PRO A 241 -47.86 -26.61 -36.06
CA PRO A 241 -48.81 -26.01 -37.00
C PRO A 241 -49.24 -24.59 -36.61
N PHE A 242 -49.41 -24.33 -35.31
CA PHE A 242 -49.82 -23.01 -34.81
C PHE A 242 -48.70 -21.98 -34.89
N ILE A 243 -47.46 -22.39 -34.62
CA ILE A 243 -46.31 -21.49 -34.71
C ILE A 243 -46.03 -21.12 -36.16
N THR A 244 -46.14 -22.05 -37.12
CA THR A 244 -45.90 -21.75 -38.55
C THR A 244 -46.92 -20.80 -39.16
N GLU A 245 -48.14 -20.76 -38.63
CA GLU A 245 -49.25 -19.97 -39.19
C GLU A 245 -49.48 -18.65 -38.44
N TYR A 246 -49.25 -18.58 -37.12
CA TYR A 246 -49.64 -17.44 -36.29
C TYR A 246 -48.48 -16.74 -35.56
N ALA A 247 -47.30 -17.36 -35.51
CA ALA A 247 -46.12 -16.82 -34.85
C ALA A 247 -44.95 -16.65 -35.84
N THR A 248 -44.04 -15.73 -35.54
CA THR A 248 -42.74 -15.73 -36.23
C THR A 248 -41.72 -16.50 -35.41
N GLN A 249 -40.76 -17.16 -36.05
CA GLN A 249 -39.68 -17.84 -35.35
C GLN A 249 -38.87 -16.89 -34.45
N ALA A 250 -38.84 -15.60 -34.81
CA ALA A 250 -38.29 -14.54 -33.99
C ALA A 250 -39.07 -14.29 -32.69
N GLU A 251 -40.41 -14.39 -32.68
CA GLU A 251 -41.23 -14.27 -31.46
C GLU A 251 -41.00 -15.42 -30.48
N VAL A 252 -40.70 -16.62 -31.00
CA VAL A 252 -40.36 -17.79 -30.19
C VAL A 252 -38.95 -17.66 -29.61
N ALA A 253 -37.98 -17.27 -30.42
CA ALA A 253 -36.59 -17.04 -30.01
C ALA A 253 -36.44 -15.81 -29.09
N ALA A 254 -37.36 -14.85 -29.13
CA ALA A 254 -37.37 -13.66 -28.28
C ALA A 254 -37.41 -14.00 -26.77
N VAL A 255 -37.97 -15.16 -26.41
CA VAL A 255 -38.06 -15.62 -25.01
C VAL A 255 -36.68 -15.99 -24.46
N GLU A 256 -35.96 -16.83 -25.21
CA GLU A 256 -34.62 -17.31 -24.85
C GLU A 256 -33.61 -16.16 -24.88
N THR A 257 -33.66 -15.33 -25.93
CA THR A 257 -32.81 -14.14 -26.02
C THR A 257 -33.08 -13.13 -24.89
N ALA A 258 -34.33 -12.93 -24.46
CA ALA A 258 -34.63 -12.07 -23.32
C ALA A 258 -34.10 -12.66 -22.00
N PHE A 259 -34.19 -13.98 -21.82
CA PHE A 259 -33.61 -14.68 -20.68
C PHE A 259 -32.08 -14.53 -20.65
N ASP A 260 -31.40 -14.81 -21.76
CA ASP A 260 -29.94 -14.76 -21.87
C ASP A 260 -29.40 -13.35 -21.71
N ASN A 261 -30.04 -12.35 -22.34
CA ASN A 261 -29.63 -10.94 -22.22
C ASN A 261 -29.78 -10.43 -20.78
N ALA A 262 -30.87 -10.76 -20.09
CA ALA A 262 -31.07 -10.35 -18.71
C ALA A 262 -30.07 -11.03 -17.76
N LYS A 263 -29.80 -12.33 -17.97
CA LYS A 263 -28.79 -13.08 -17.23
C LYS A 263 -27.39 -12.50 -17.45
N ALA A 264 -27.01 -12.24 -18.70
CA ALA A 264 -25.73 -11.64 -19.06
C ALA A 264 -25.58 -10.21 -18.49
N GLY A 265 -26.66 -9.42 -18.48
CA GLY A 265 -26.66 -8.08 -17.89
C GLY A 265 -26.30 -8.07 -16.40
N VAL A 266 -26.86 -8.99 -15.62
CA VAL A 266 -26.53 -9.10 -14.18
C VAL A 266 -25.09 -9.59 -13.97
N LEU A 267 -24.65 -10.58 -14.75
CA LEU A 267 -23.29 -11.11 -14.66
C LEU A 267 -22.22 -10.07 -15.02
N THR A 268 -22.46 -9.27 -16.07
CA THR A 268 -21.55 -8.20 -16.49
C THR A 268 -21.45 -7.09 -15.45
N GLN A 269 -22.57 -6.69 -14.83
CA GLN A 269 -22.56 -5.71 -13.75
C GLN A 269 -21.75 -6.19 -12.53
N ALA A 270 -21.92 -7.45 -12.15
CA ALA A 270 -21.13 -8.06 -11.06
C ALA A 270 -19.64 -8.16 -11.42
N GLY A 271 -19.31 -8.52 -12.66
CA GLY A 271 -17.94 -8.57 -13.16
C GLY A 271 -17.24 -7.20 -13.12
N ASN A 272 -17.95 -6.15 -13.52
CA ASN A 272 -17.44 -4.77 -13.49
C ASN A 272 -17.13 -4.33 -12.05
N ALA A 273 -18.07 -4.56 -11.11
CA ALA A 273 -17.88 -4.22 -9.70
C ALA A 273 -16.68 -4.94 -9.07
N THR A 274 -16.53 -6.24 -9.37
CA THR A 274 -15.40 -7.05 -8.88
C THR A 274 -14.07 -6.52 -9.44
N SER A 275 -14.04 -6.18 -10.73
CA SER A 275 -12.84 -5.65 -11.39
C SER A 275 -12.36 -4.32 -10.79
N THR A 276 -13.30 -3.43 -10.44
CA THR A 276 -12.99 -2.17 -9.76
C THR A 276 -12.37 -2.42 -8.38
N LEU A 277 -12.95 -3.33 -7.60
CA LEU A 277 -12.43 -3.71 -6.27
C LEU A 277 -11.04 -4.35 -6.38
N THR A 278 -10.82 -5.26 -7.32
CA THR A 278 -9.50 -5.87 -7.52
C THR A 278 -8.45 -4.83 -7.91
N THR A 279 -8.82 -3.84 -8.71
CA THR A 279 -7.91 -2.75 -9.09
C THR A 279 -7.54 -1.91 -7.88
N ALA A 280 -8.51 -1.55 -7.04
CA ALA A 280 -8.28 -0.82 -5.79
C ALA A 280 -7.39 -1.61 -4.81
N ILE A 281 -7.67 -2.91 -4.62
CA ILE A 281 -6.85 -3.79 -3.76
C ILE A 281 -5.41 -3.85 -4.30
N THR A 282 -5.24 -4.09 -5.60
CA THR A 282 -3.92 -4.16 -6.23
C THR A 282 -3.14 -2.84 -6.03
N ALA A 283 -3.80 -1.69 -6.19
CA ALA A 283 -3.18 -0.39 -5.95
C ALA A 283 -2.71 -0.25 -4.49
N THR A 284 -3.53 -0.62 -3.50
CA THR A 284 -3.14 -0.55 -2.08
C THR A 284 -1.95 -1.46 -1.76
N VAL A 285 -1.91 -2.67 -2.30
CA VAL A 285 -0.79 -3.61 -2.11
C VAL A 285 0.49 -3.03 -2.71
N VAL A 286 0.43 -2.47 -3.92
CA VAL A 286 1.57 -1.81 -4.55
C VAL A 286 2.08 -0.64 -3.69
N THR A 287 1.17 0.19 -3.15
CA THR A 287 1.56 1.30 -2.25
C THR A 287 2.26 0.79 -0.99
N ILE A 288 1.76 -0.26 -0.34
CA ILE A 288 2.39 -0.86 0.85
C ILE A 288 3.79 -1.38 0.51
N VAL A 289 3.95 -2.08 -0.61
CA VAL A 289 5.26 -2.60 -1.06
C VAL A 289 6.27 -1.47 -1.29
N ILE A 290 5.84 -0.34 -1.89
CA ILE A 290 6.71 0.84 -2.07
C ILE A 290 7.17 1.41 -0.73
N ILE A 291 6.26 1.55 0.25
CA ILE A 291 6.60 2.05 1.59
C ILE A 291 7.62 1.12 2.26
N VAL A 292 7.40 -0.20 2.21
CA VAL A 292 8.33 -1.19 2.77
C VAL A 292 9.70 -1.10 2.11
N LEU A 293 9.77 -0.97 0.79
CA LEU A 293 11.03 -0.79 0.07
C LEU A 293 11.79 0.46 0.49
N ILE A 294 11.11 1.60 0.65
CA ILE A 294 11.71 2.85 1.13
C ILE A 294 12.32 2.66 2.52
N LEU A 295 11.58 2.01 3.45
CA LEU A 295 12.08 1.73 4.79
C LEU A 295 13.31 0.83 4.78
N VAL A 296 13.35 -0.19 3.91
CA VAL A 296 14.50 -1.08 3.74
C VAL A 296 15.71 -0.30 3.21
N ILE A 297 15.54 0.58 2.23
CA ILE A 297 16.63 1.42 1.68
C ILE A 297 17.19 2.34 2.79
N ILE A 298 16.32 3.03 3.52
CA ILE A 298 16.73 3.91 4.64
C ILE A 298 17.49 3.09 5.69
N TYR A 299 16.97 1.92 6.06
CA TYR A 299 17.63 1.01 7.00
C TYR A 299 19.03 0.59 6.53
N LEU A 300 19.19 0.21 5.26
CA LEU A 300 20.49 -0.17 4.69
C LEU A 300 21.48 1.01 4.70
N ILE A 301 21.04 2.22 4.38
CA ILE A 301 21.88 3.43 4.43
C ILE A 301 22.36 3.70 5.87
N LEU A 302 21.45 3.64 6.85
CA LEU A 302 21.78 3.85 8.26
C LEU A 302 22.75 2.78 8.78
N ARG A 303 22.51 1.52 8.41
CA ARG A 303 23.39 0.39 8.77
C ARG A 303 24.78 0.57 8.18
N TYR A 304 24.88 0.98 6.91
CA TYR A 304 26.15 1.26 6.26
C TYR A 304 26.92 2.40 6.95
N ARG A 305 26.25 3.53 7.26
CA ARG A 305 26.87 4.67 7.96
C ARG A 305 27.41 4.27 9.34
N ARG A 306 26.67 3.45 10.10
CA ARG A 306 27.12 2.93 11.41
C ARG A 306 28.38 2.08 11.27
N LYS A 307 28.39 1.13 10.32
CA LYS A 307 29.57 0.26 10.08
C LYS A 307 30.81 1.09 9.74
N LYS A 308 30.66 2.12 8.91
CA LYS A 308 31.75 3.06 8.58
C LYS A 308 32.26 3.84 9.81
N LYS A 309 31.36 4.34 10.67
CA LYS A 309 31.72 5.03 11.92
C LYS A 309 32.52 4.11 12.86
N MET A 310 32.08 2.86 13.02
CA MET A 310 32.77 1.88 13.86
C MET A 310 34.16 1.52 13.34
N ASN A 311 34.31 1.32 12.02
CA ASN A 311 35.61 1.05 11.41
C ASN A 311 36.59 2.22 11.61
N LYS A 312 36.13 3.47 11.46
CA LYS A 312 36.95 4.65 11.74
C LYS A 312 37.37 4.71 13.21
N LYS A 313 36.44 4.49 14.15
CA LYS A 313 36.77 4.44 15.59
C LYS A 313 37.86 3.41 15.87
N ALA A 314 37.74 2.20 15.33
CA ALA A 314 38.73 1.14 15.51
C ALA A 314 40.12 1.54 14.99
N GLN A 315 40.21 2.25 13.85
CA GLN A 315 41.48 2.78 13.34
C GLN A 315 42.10 3.81 14.30
N TYR A 316 41.34 4.79 14.77
CA TYR A 316 41.83 5.78 15.74
C TYR A 316 42.25 5.15 17.08
N THR A 317 41.56 4.08 17.51
CA THR A 317 41.92 3.38 18.76
C THR A 317 43.25 2.64 18.64
N LYS A 318 43.61 2.18 17.43
CA LYS A 318 44.92 1.58 17.16
C LYS A 318 46.03 2.63 17.20
N LEU A 319 45.84 3.77 16.53
CA LEU A 319 46.81 4.88 16.49
C LEU A 319 47.09 5.51 17.86
N LEU A 320 46.16 5.44 18.81
CA LEU A 320 46.33 5.95 20.17
C LEU A 320 47.08 4.99 21.11
N LYS A 321 47.27 3.74 20.71
CA LYS A 321 47.96 2.71 21.50
C LYS A 321 49.41 2.48 21.07
N GLU A 322 49.79 2.95 19.88
CA GLU A 322 51.19 3.15 19.47
C GLU A 322 51.72 4.47 20.05
#